data_AF-A0A6E8W0I7-F1
#
_entry.id   AF-A0A6E8W0I7-F1
#
_cell.length_a   1.000
_cell.length_b   1.000
_cell.length_c   1.000
_cell.angle_alpha   90.00
_cell.angle_beta   90.00
_cell.angle_gamma   90.00
#
_symmetry.space_group_name_H-M   'P 1'
#
loop_
_entity.id
_entity.type
_entity.pdbx_description
1 polymer ?
#
loop_
_entity_poly.entity_id
_entity_poly.type
_entity_poly.pdbx_seq_one_letter_code
_entity_poly.pdbx_strand_id
1 'polypeptide(L)'
;MSVSVLVSSLVVLFCVQCLIEHIDGAMTMKQLTNSMDMMRQACAPKFKVEEAELHGLRKSIFPANPDKELKCYAMCIAQMAGTMTKKGEISFSKTMAQIEAMLPPEMKTMAKEALTHCKDTQTSYKDPCDKAYFSAKCAADFTPDTFMFP
;
A
#
# COMPACT_ATOMS: atom_id res chain seq x y z
N MET A 1 45.48 -7.64 -25.94
CA MET A 1 44.08 -7.22 -25.76
C MET A 1 43.86 -6.00 -26.64
N SER A 2 43.13 -6.15 -27.75
CA SER A 2 43.06 -5.12 -28.80
C SER A 2 42.27 -3.89 -28.35
N VAL A 3 42.69 -2.70 -28.73
CA VAL A 3 42.07 -1.41 -28.38
C VAL A 3 40.56 -1.40 -28.65
N SER A 4 40.08 -2.06 -29.71
CA SER A 4 38.64 -2.20 -30.01
C SER A 4 37.83 -2.91 -28.92
N VAL A 5 38.40 -3.89 -28.22
CA VAL A 5 37.68 -4.62 -27.17
C VAL A 5 37.49 -3.72 -25.95
N LEU A 6 38.48 -2.89 -25.63
CA LEU A 6 38.40 -1.94 -24.52
C LEU A 6 37.35 -0.86 -24.78
N VAL A 7 37.29 -0.34 -26.02
CA VAL A 7 36.31 0.67 -26.43
C VAL A 7 34.89 0.10 -26.39
N SER A 8 34.66 -1.12 -26.91
CA SER A 8 33.34 -1.76 -26.83
C SER A 8 32.88 -1.97 -25.38
N SER A 9 33.75 -2.42 -24.48
CA SER A 9 33.37 -2.64 -23.08
C SER A 9 33.01 -1.34 -22.37
N LEU A 10 33.72 -0.23 -22.63
CA LEU A 10 33.42 1.08 -22.05
C LEU A 10 32.10 1.65 -22.58
N VAL A 11 31.78 1.44 -23.85
CA VAL A 11 30.48 1.84 -24.44
C VAL A 11 29.33 1.05 -23.82
N VAL A 12 29.50 -0.27 -23.61
CA VAL A 12 28.47 -1.09 -22.95
C VAL A 12 28.25 -0.65 -21.50
N LEU A 13 29.32 -0.39 -20.74
CA LEU A 13 29.21 0.12 -19.37
C LEU A 13 28.53 1.50 -19.32
N PHE A 14 28.87 2.40 -20.25
CA PHE A 14 28.23 3.72 -20.33
C PHE A 14 26.75 3.60 -20.72
N CYS A 15 26.39 2.72 -21.66
CA CYS A 15 25.01 2.43 -22.01
C CYS A 15 24.21 1.83 -20.84
N VAL A 16 24.82 0.93 -20.06
CA VAL A 16 24.19 0.38 -18.84
C VAL A 16 23.98 1.49 -17.80
N GLN A 17 24.94 2.40 -17.63
CA GLN A 17 24.82 3.54 -16.73
C GLN A 17 23.74 4.54 -17.19
N CYS A 18 23.59 4.77 -18.50
CA CYS A 18 22.53 5.61 -19.08
C CYS A 18 21.14 4.95 -19.02
N LEU A 19 21.05 3.61 -18.98
CA LEU A 19 19.77 2.92 -18.72
C LEU A 19 19.32 3.04 -17.25
N ILE A 20 20.20 3.45 -16.34
CA ILE A 20 19.91 3.76 -14.94
C ILE A 20 19.59 5.26 -14.80
N GLU A 21 18.91 5.85 -15.79
CA GLU A 21 18.38 7.21 -15.63
C GLU A 21 17.15 7.18 -14.70
N HIS A 22 17.29 7.88 -13.57
CA HIS A 22 16.26 8.21 -12.57
C HIS A 22 15.51 7.03 -11.92
N ILE A 23 16.15 6.39 -10.93
CA ILE A 23 15.38 5.76 -9.84
C ILE A 23 14.92 6.90 -8.92
N ASP A 24 13.85 7.59 -9.32
CA ASP A 24 13.05 8.33 -8.36
C ASP A 24 12.39 7.28 -7.45
N GLY A 25 12.70 7.28 -6.16
CA GLY A 25 12.34 6.20 -5.24
C GLY A 25 10.84 6.10 -4.95
N ALA A 26 10.02 6.99 -5.51
CA ALA A 26 8.58 7.00 -5.34
C ALA A 26 7.87 6.44 -6.58
N MET A 27 6.81 5.66 -6.36
CA MET A 27 5.99 5.17 -7.47
C MET A 27 5.19 6.32 -8.08
N THR A 28 5.01 6.30 -9.40
CA THR A 28 4.02 7.14 -10.07
C THR A 28 2.60 6.75 -9.63
N MET A 29 1.64 7.66 -9.74
CA MET A 29 0.23 7.36 -9.46
C MET A 29 -0.32 6.15 -10.23
N LYS A 30 0.15 5.94 -11.46
CA LYS A 30 -0.21 4.78 -12.27
C LYS A 30 0.35 3.48 -11.68
N GLN A 31 1.61 3.47 -11.25
CA GLN A 31 2.23 2.31 -10.60
C GLN A 31 1.59 2.01 -9.25
N LEU A 32 1.27 3.03 -8.46
CA LEU A 32 0.54 2.89 -7.20
C LEU A 32 -0.83 2.24 -7.44
N THR A 33 -1.61 2.76 -8.39
CA THR A 33 -2.93 2.23 -8.72
C THR A 33 -2.86 0.77 -9.21
N ASN A 34 -1.91 0.46 -10.10
CA ASN A 34 -1.71 -0.91 -10.57
C ASN A 34 -1.31 -1.86 -9.42
N SER A 35 -0.49 -1.39 -8.48
CA SER A 35 -0.11 -2.18 -7.29
C SER A 35 -1.30 -2.46 -6.39
N MET A 36 -2.17 -1.47 -6.19
CA MET A 36 -3.43 -1.62 -5.48
C MET A 36 -4.36 -2.62 -6.17
N ASP A 37 -4.49 -2.56 -7.49
CA ASP A 37 -5.32 -3.49 -8.27
C ASP A 37 -4.80 -4.94 -8.17
N MET A 38 -3.48 -5.14 -8.19
CA MET A 38 -2.88 -6.46 -7.98
C MET A 38 -3.21 -7.02 -6.58
N MET A 39 -3.12 -6.19 -5.54
CA MET A 39 -3.47 -6.63 -4.18
C MET A 39 -4.96 -6.97 -4.06
N ARG A 40 -5.83 -6.16 -4.65
CA ARG A 40 -7.28 -6.45 -4.75
C ARG A 40 -7.52 -7.80 -5.42
N GLN A 41 -6.94 -8.03 -6.59
CA GLN A 41 -7.13 -9.27 -7.35
C GLN A 41 -6.67 -10.50 -6.57
N ALA A 42 -5.66 -10.37 -5.73
CA ALA A 42 -5.15 -11.48 -4.92
C ALA A 42 -5.93 -11.70 -3.60
N CYS A 43 -6.68 -10.71 -3.11
CA CYS A 43 -7.44 -10.80 -1.87
C CYS A 43 -8.96 -10.96 -2.07
N ALA A 44 -9.58 -10.19 -2.97
CA ALA A 44 -11.03 -10.17 -3.17
C ALA A 44 -11.64 -11.56 -3.43
N PRO A 45 -11.05 -12.43 -4.29
CA PRO A 45 -11.63 -13.76 -4.56
C PRO A 45 -11.69 -14.70 -3.35
N LYS A 46 -11.02 -14.38 -2.24
CA LYS A 46 -11.03 -15.17 -1.01
C LYS A 46 -12.24 -14.89 -0.13
N PHE A 47 -13.01 -13.86 -0.44
CA PHE A 47 -14.11 -13.37 0.38
C PHE A 47 -15.35 -13.11 -0.49
N LYS A 48 -16.54 -13.20 0.10
CA LYS A 48 -17.81 -12.89 -0.56
C LYS A 48 -18.15 -11.40 -0.43
N VAL A 49 -17.27 -10.56 -0.96
CA VAL A 49 -17.41 -9.10 -0.94
C VAL A 49 -18.14 -8.59 -2.18
N GLU A 50 -18.99 -7.58 -2.00
CA GLU A 50 -19.68 -6.94 -3.12
C GLU A 50 -18.73 -5.99 -3.87
N GLU A 51 -18.76 -6.01 -5.19
CA GLU A 51 -17.88 -5.16 -6.02
C GLU A 51 -18.07 -3.65 -5.71
N ALA A 52 -19.30 -3.26 -5.38
CA ALA A 52 -19.64 -1.89 -5.01
C ALA A 52 -18.92 -1.45 -3.72
N GLU A 53 -18.77 -2.35 -2.74
CA GLU A 53 -18.04 -2.06 -1.51
C GLU A 53 -16.54 -1.89 -1.79
N LEU A 54 -15.95 -2.79 -2.58
CA LEU A 54 -14.54 -2.69 -2.98
C LEU A 54 -14.23 -1.40 -3.74
N HIS A 55 -15.12 -1.00 -4.65
CA HIS A 55 -14.99 0.28 -5.35
C HIS A 55 -15.16 1.48 -4.40
N GLY A 56 -16.01 1.35 -3.38
CA GLY A 56 -16.14 2.32 -2.29
C GLY A 56 -14.84 2.49 -1.50
N LEU A 57 -14.20 1.38 -1.08
CA LEU A 57 -12.95 1.41 -0.32
C LEU A 57 -11.83 2.16 -1.07
N ARG A 58 -11.75 1.99 -2.41
CA ARG A 58 -10.78 2.72 -3.26
C ARG A 58 -10.91 4.23 -3.15
N LYS A 59 -12.12 4.73 -2.85
CA LYS A 59 -12.47 6.14 -2.75
C LYS A 59 -12.69 6.59 -1.31
N SER A 60 -12.08 5.90 -0.34
CA SER A 60 -12.22 6.21 1.09
C SER A 60 -13.62 6.06 1.66
N ILE A 61 -14.53 5.36 0.96
CA ILE A 61 -15.89 5.11 1.46
C ILE A 61 -15.88 3.79 2.21
N PHE A 62 -15.76 3.86 3.53
CA PHE A 62 -15.80 2.72 4.44
C PHE A 62 -17.15 2.65 5.17
N PRO A 63 -18.00 1.64 4.88
CA PRO A 63 -19.24 1.38 5.61
C PRO A 63 -19.05 1.40 7.14
N ALA A 64 -20.00 1.97 7.86
CA ALA A 64 -19.94 2.02 9.33
C ALA A 64 -20.13 0.62 9.98
N ASN A 65 -20.96 -0.22 9.34
CA ASN A 65 -21.29 -1.56 9.80
C ASN A 65 -20.98 -2.58 8.69
N PRO A 66 -19.69 -2.82 8.37
CA PRO A 66 -19.30 -3.81 7.37
C PRO A 66 -19.61 -5.22 7.87
N ASP A 67 -19.81 -6.14 6.93
CA ASP A 67 -19.88 -7.55 7.24
C ASP A 67 -18.48 -8.11 7.59
N LYS A 68 -18.41 -9.41 7.90
CA LYS A 68 -17.12 -10.04 8.24
C LYS A 68 -16.21 -10.20 7.01
N GLU A 69 -16.78 -10.44 5.83
CA GLU A 69 -16.03 -10.68 4.60
C GLU A 69 -15.23 -9.43 4.20
N LEU A 70 -15.84 -8.24 4.22
CA LEU A 70 -15.17 -6.99 3.89
C LEU A 70 -14.09 -6.61 4.91
N LYS A 71 -14.32 -6.91 6.19
CA LYS A 71 -13.30 -6.69 7.23
C LYS A 71 -12.10 -7.60 7.03
N CYS A 72 -12.33 -8.88 6.73
CA CYS A 72 -11.24 -9.82 6.50
C CYS A 72 -10.54 -9.61 5.15
N TYR A 73 -11.22 -9.03 4.15
CA TYR A 73 -10.57 -8.47 2.97
C TYR A 73 -9.51 -7.42 3.34
N ALA A 74 -9.86 -6.45 4.21
CA ALA A 74 -8.90 -5.44 4.66
C ALA A 74 -7.70 -6.05 5.39
N MET A 75 -7.92 -7.11 6.19
CA MET A 75 -6.84 -7.88 6.82
C MET A 75 -5.94 -8.56 5.79
N CYS A 76 -6.50 -9.19 4.75
CA CYS A 76 -5.71 -9.81 3.68
C CYS A 76 -4.79 -8.79 3.01
N ILE A 77 -5.30 -7.59 2.74
CA ILE A 77 -4.51 -6.49 2.18
C ILE A 77 -3.38 -6.08 3.12
N ALA A 78 -3.65 -5.89 4.42
CA ALA A 78 -2.63 -5.54 5.41
C ALA A 78 -1.54 -6.63 5.54
N GLN A 79 -1.92 -7.91 5.42
CA GLN A 79 -0.96 -9.01 5.39
C GLN A 79 -0.12 -9.00 4.11
N MET A 80 -0.73 -8.73 2.96
CA MET A 80 -0.06 -8.68 1.67
C MET A 80 0.93 -7.52 1.56
N ALA A 81 0.57 -6.35 2.09
CA ALA A 81 1.44 -5.20 2.23
C ALA A 81 2.55 -5.41 3.29
N GLY A 82 2.51 -6.52 4.04
CA GLY A 82 3.45 -6.84 5.09
C GLY A 82 3.35 -5.93 6.31
N THR A 83 2.27 -5.16 6.45
CA THR A 83 2.05 -4.22 7.55
C THR A 83 1.44 -4.88 8.78
N MET A 84 0.78 -6.04 8.62
CA MET A 84 0.29 -6.84 9.73
C MET A 84 1.32 -7.88 10.21
N THR A 85 1.49 -8.01 11.52
CA THR A 85 2.34 -9.01 12.14
C THR A 85 1.67 -10.40 12.16
N LYS A 86 2.46 -11.45 12.42
CA LYS A 86 1.93 -12.82 12.59
C LYS A 86 0.93 -12.95 13.76
N LYS A 87 0.92 -11.99 14.69
CA LYS A 87 -0.02 -11.93 15.82
C LYS A 87 -1.33 -11.22 15.47
N GLY A 88 -1.48 -10.73 14.25
CA GLY A 88 -2.68 -10.00 13.82
C GLY A 88 -2.70 -8.52 14.23
N GLU A 89 -1.55 -7.95 14.58
CA GLU A 89 -1.41 -6.53 14.94
C GLU A 89 -0.86 -5.73 13.76
N ILE A 90 -1.35 -4.50 13.54
CA ILE A 90 -0.79 -3.59 12.55
C ILE A 90 0.49 -2.98 13.11
N SER A 91 1.59 -3.14 12.37
CA SER A 91 2.90 -2.61 12.72
C SER A 91 3.04 -1.19 12.22
N PHE A 92 3.16 -0.24 13.15
CA PHE A 92 3.39 1.17 12.84
C PHE A 92 4.65 1.38 11.97
N SER A 93 5.78 0.81 12.37
CA SER A 93 7.05 0.97 11.66
C SER A 93 7.02 0.38 10.24
N LYS A 94 6.39 -0.78 10.05
CA LYS A 94 6.25 -1.37 8.71
C LYS A 94 5.28 -0.59 7.83
N THR A 95 4.20 -0.07 8.41
CA THR A 95 3.26 0.78 7.65
C THR A 95 3.92 2.09 7.24
N MET A 96 4.72 2.69 8.13
CA MET A 96 5.52 3.87 7.81
C MET A 96 6.50 3.61 6.65
N ALA A 97 7.18 2.46 6.67
CA ALA A 97 8.09 2.06 5.60
C ALA A 97 7.34 1.82 4.26
N GLN A 98 6.14 1.23 4.29
CA GLN A 98 5.32 1.07 3.09
C GLN A 98 4.87 2.42 2.52
N ILE A 99 4.48 3.37 3.36
CA ILE A 99 4.17 4.74 2.93
C ILE A 99 5.37 5.37 2.21
N GLU A 100 6.57 5.22 2.77
CA GLU A 100 7.79 5.76 2.16
C GLU A 100 8.15 5.13 0.82
N ALA A 101 7.92 3.82 0.69
CA ALA A 101 8.30 3.06 -0.51
C ALA A 101 7.28 3.19 -1.64
N MET A 102 5.99 3.32 -1.32
CA MET A 102 4.92 3.22 -2.32
C MET A 102 4.30 4.56 -2.71
N LEU A 103 4.19 5.53 -1.80
CA LEU A 103 3.41 6.74 -2.09
C LEU A 103 4.27 7.79 -2.81
N PRO A 104 3.67 8.54 -3.75
CA PRO A 104 4.25 9.76 -4.30
C PRO A 104 4.58 10.78 -3.20
N PRO A 105 5.63 11.61 -3.36
CA PRO A 105 6.09 12.55 -2.32
C PRO A 105 4.99 13.44 -1.74
N GLU A 106 4.07 13.92 -2.57
CA GLU A 106 2.96 14.79 -2.21
C GLU A 106 1.91 14.13 -1.29
N MET A 107 1.79 12.81 -1.32
CA MET A 107 0.84 12.06 -0.49
C MET A 107 1.44 11.59 0.84
N LYS A 108 2.78 11.51 0.93
CA LYS A 108 3.48 10.90 2.07
C LYS A 108 3.15 11.60 3.38
N THR A 109 3.19 12.93 3.43
CA THR A 109 3.00 13.68 4.69
C THR A 109 1.64 13.38 5.31
N MET A 110 0.55 13.53 4.54
CA MET A 110 -0.81 13.25 5.01
C MET A 110 -1.00 11.79 5.40
N ALA A 111 -0.43 10.84 4.65
CA ALA A 111 -0.51 9.43 4.99
C ALA A 111 0.20 9.10 6.32
N LYS A 112 1.35 9.71 6.60
CA LYS A 112 2.08 9.53 7.88
C LYS A 112 1.33 10.15 9.05
N GLU A 113 0.70 11.29 8.85
CA GLU A 113 -0.15 11.93 9.85
C GLU A 113 -1.38 11.06 10.17
N ALA A 114 -2.06 10.54 9.14
CA ALA A 114 -3.17 9.62 9.30
C ALA A 114 -2.75 8.35 10.07
N LEU A 115 -1.61 7.75 9.72
CA LEU A 115 -1.05 6.60 10.44
C LEU A 115 -0.76 6.93 11.90
N THR A 116 -0.22 8.13 12.18
CA THR A 116 0.07 8.57 13.55
C THR A 116 -1.20 8.81 14.35
N HIS A 117 -2.22 9.39 13.74
CA HIS A 117 -3.53 9.60 14.34
C HIS A 117 -4.22 8.27 14.67
N CYS A 118 -4.16 7.29 13.76
CA CYS A 118 -4.90 6.03 13.85
C CYS A 118 -4.12 4.85 14.46
N LYS A 119 -2.90 5.08 14.97
CA LYS A 119 -2.00 4.00 15.45
C LYS A 119 -2.63 3.13 16.55
N ASP A 120 -3.46 3.75 17.39
CA ASP A 120 -4.07 3.10 18.56
C ASP A 120 -5.48 2.55 18.27
N THR A 121 -6.07 2.81 17.09
CA THR A 121 -7.42 2.33 16.73
C THR A 121 -7.55 0.82 16.90
N GLN A 122 -6.54 0.06 16.48
CA GLN A 122 -6.51 -1.40 16.58
C GLN A 122 -6.58 -1.93 18.01
N THR A 123 -6.25 -1.13 19.03
CA THR A 123 -6.24 -1.57 20.43
C THR A 123 -7.65 -1.80 20.99
N SER A 124 -8.65 -1.16 20.38
CA SER A 124 -10.06 -1.30 20.74
C SER A 124 -10.68 -2.62 20.24
N TYR A 125 -9.97 -3.36 19.39
CA TYR A 125 -10.50 -4.56 18.73
C TYR A 125 -9.68 -5.80 19.07
N LYS A 126 -10.33 -6.96 19.20
CA LYS A 126 -9.65 -8.25 19.41
C LYS A 126 -9.44 -9.00 18.10
N ASP A 127 -10.45 -9.00 17.21
CA ASP A 127 -10.40 -9.69 15.92
C ASP A 127 -9.42 -8.95 14.97
N PRO A 128 -8.43 -9.64 14.37
CA PRO A 128 -7.53 -9.05 13.37
C PRO A 128 -8.23 -8.45 12.15
N CYS A 129 -9.38 -8.99 11.72
CA CYS A 129 -10.19 -8.41 10.65
C CYS A 129 -10.74 -7.03 11.06
N ASP A 130 -11.23 -6.92 12.30
CA ASP A 130 -11.69 -5.63 12.85
C ASP A 130 -10.53 -4.64 12.98
N LYS A 131 -9.37 -5.09 13.50
CA LYS A 131 -8.17 -4.26 13.62
C LYS A 131 -7.79 -3.64 12.28
N ALA A 132 -7.71 -4.46 11.23
CA ALA A 132 -7.35 -3.97 9.89
C ALA A 132 -8.39 -2.99 9.34
N TYR A 133 -9.67 -3.38 9.37
CA TYR A 133 -10.73 -2.59 8.78
C TYR A 133 -10.89 -1.24 9.45
N PHE A 134 -11.00 -1.21 10.79
CA PHE A 134 -11.28 0.04 11.49
C PHE A 134 -10.07 0.96 11.57
N SER A 135 -8.83 0.44 11.53
CA SER A 135 -7.65 1.28 11.34
C SER A 135 -7.60 1.91 9.95
N ALA A 136 -7.93 1.16 8.88
CA ALA A 136 -8.02 1.71 7.54
C ALA A 136 -9.16 2.74 7.42
N LYS A 137 -10.32 2.45 8.02
CA LYS A 137 -11.44 3.39 8.12
C LYS A 137 -11.05 4.68 8.86
N CYS A 138 -10.33 4.58 9.98
CA CYS A 138 -9.84 5.77 10.68
C CYS A 138 -8.98 6.66 9.77
N ALA A 139 -8.09 6.06 8.97
CA ALA A 139 -7.28 6.82 8.03
C ALA A 139 -8.12 7.45 6.91
N ALA A 140 -9.11 6.71 6.39
CA ALA A 140 -10.08 7.21 5.41
C ALA A 140 -10.91 8.37 5.95
N ASP A 141 -11.38 8.29 7.20
CA ASP A 141 -12.16 9.34 7.86
C ASP A 141 -11.28 10.57 8.18
N PHE A 142 -9.99 10.37 8.46
CA PHE A 142 -9.03 11.45 8.73
C PHE A 142 -8.62 12.23 7.48
N THR A 143 -8.43 11.54 6.34
CA THR A 143 -8.04 12.18 5.08
C THR A 143 -8.81 11.61 3.88
N PRO A 144 -10.13 11.87 3.79
CA PRO A 144 -10.99 11.25 2.77
C PRO A 144 -10.61 11.62 1.34
N ASP A 145 -10.03 12.81 1.15
CA ASP A 145 -9.64 13.33 -0.17
C ASP A 145 -8.36 12.69 -0.73
N THR A 146 -7.53 12.09 0.12
CA THR A 146 -6.21 11.55 -0.30
C THR A 146 -6.03 10.07 -0.03
N PHE A 147 -6.75 9.50 0.94
CA PHE A 147 -6.64 8.09 1.26
C PHE A 147 -7.17 7.24 0.08
N MET A 148 -6.50 6.12 -0.18
CA MET A 148 -6.90 5.15 -1.18
C MET A 148 -6.66 3.76 -0.60
N PHE A 149 -7.60 2.85 -0.81
CA PHE A 149 -7.46 1.46 -0.41
C PHE A 149 -7.44 0.53 -1.64
N PRO A 150 -6.61 -0.53 -1.64
CA PRO A 150 -6.65 -1.57 -2.65
C PRO A 150 -8.05 -2.08 -2.96
#